data_AF-L9WEI8-F1
#
_entry.id   AF-L9WEI8-F1
#
_cell.length_a   1.000
_cell.length_b   1.000
_cell.length_c   1.000
_cell.angle_alpha   90.00
_cell.angle_beta   90.00
_cell.angle_gamma   90.00
#
_symmetry.space_group_name_H-M   'P 1'
#
loop_
_entity.id
_entity.type
_entity.pdbx_description
1 polymer ?
#
loop_
_entity_poly.entity_id
_entity_poly.type
_entity_poly.pdbx_seq_one_letter_code
_entity_poly.pdbx_strand_id
1 'polypeptide(L)' 'MHLGNAVTAAGFWLGTLLPVAYFPVFLVGIDSTTSLSILLTLLAVHMVALVIGHDYPGSR' A
#
# COMPACT_ATOMS: atom_id res chain seq x y z
N MET A 1 23.68 -5.23 0.10
CA MET A 1 22.94 -6.02 -0.90
C MET A 1 21.65 -6.66 -0.35
N HIS A 2 21.61 -7.16 0.90
CA HIS A 2 20.37 -7.74 1.47
C HIS A 2 19.29 -6.70 1.85
N LEU A 3 19.68 -5.52 2.35
CA LEU A 3 18.73 -4.51 2.80
C LEU A 3 17.85 -3.97 1.66
N GLY A 4 18.45 -3.67 0.49
CA GLY A 4 17.69 -3.23 -0.68
C GLY A 4 16.66 -4.28 -1.12
N ASN A 5 17.04 -5.56 -1.08
CA ASN A 5 16.14 -6.66 -1.43
C ASN A 5 14.99 -6.84 -0.42
N ALA A 6 15.25 -6.60 0.87
CA ALA A 6 14.22 -6.63 1.90
C ALA A 6 13.23 -5.46 1.76
N VAL A 7 13.74 -4.27 1.39
CA VAL A 7 12.92 -3.07 1.17
C VAL A 7 12.01 -3.25 -0.05
N THR A 8 12.51 -3.74 -1.17
CA THR A 8 11.68 -4.02 -2.36
C THR A 8 10.68 -5.15 -2.09
N ALA A 9 11.07 -6.19 -1.35
CA ALA A 9 10.15 -7.24 -0.92
C ALA A 9 8.99 -6.69 -0.06
N ALA A 10 9.31 -5.87 0.93
CA ALA A 10 8.30 -5.24 1.78
C ALA A 10 7.38 -4.31 0.97
N GLY A 11 7.93 -3.50 0.07
CA GLY A 11 7.15 -2.65 -0.85
C GLY A 11 6.20 -3.45 -1.73
N PHE A 12 6.68 -4.57 -2.30
CA PHE A 12 5.88 -5.45 -3.15
C PHE A 12 4.71 -6.08 -2.38
N TRP A 13 4.98 -6.66 -1.21
CA TRP A 13 3.93 -7.29 -0.40
C TRP A 13 2.94 -6.29 0.15
N LEU A 14 3.40 -5.10 0.58
CA LEU A 14 2.51 -4.01 0.97
C LEU A 14 1.66 -3.56 -0.21
N GLY A 15 2.24 -3.28 -1.38
CA GLY A 15 1.48 -2.90 -2.58
C GLY A 15 0.44 -3.95 -2.97
N THR A 16 0.75 -5.23 -2.80
CA THR A 16 -0.18 -6.33 -3.10
C THR A 16 -1.31 -6.46 -2.09
N LEU A 17 -1.04 -6.33 -0.78
CA LEU A 17 -2.01 -6.60 0.29
C LEU A 17 -2.77 -5.37 0.76
N LEU A 18 -2.22 -4.17 0.59
CA LEU A 18 -2.83 -2.93 1.06
C LEU A 18 -4.20 -2.59 0.45
N PRO A 19 -4.59 -2.98 -0.80
CA PRO A 19 -5.95 -2.68 -1.26
C PRO A 19 -7.02 -3.45 -0.48
N VAL A 20 -6.67 -4.54 0.22
CA VAL A 20 -7.57 -5.22 1.16
C VAL A 20 -7.93 -4.29 2.34
N ALA A 21 -7.01 -3.42 2.77
CA ALA A 21 -7.25 -2.47 3.84
C ALA A 21 -8.22 -1.34 3.45
N TYR A 22 -8.60 -1.22 2.18
CA TYR A 22 -9.59 -0.22 1.75
C TYR A 22 -11.02 -0.67 2.08
N PHE A 23 -11.27 -1.98 2.11
CA PHE A 23 -12.61 -2.54 2.33
C PHE A 23 -13.26 -2.04 3.64
N PRO A 24 -12.58 -2.06 4.80
CA PRO A 24 -13.15 -1.50 6.03
C PRO A 24 -13.58 -0.03 5.89
N VAL A 25 -12.81 0.79 5.16
CA VAL A 25 -13.16 2.21 4.94
C VAL A 25 -14.45 2.33 4.13
N PHE A 26 -14.61 1.50 3.09
CA PHE A 26 -15.84 1.48 2.30
C PHE A 26 -17.03 0.90 3.06
N LEU A 27 -16.82 -0.11 3.92
CA LEU A 27 -17.87 -0.72 4.74
C LEU A 27 -18.39 0.24 5.81
N VAL A 28 -17.51 1.02 6.43
CA VAL A 28 -17.88 2.08 7.39
C VAL A 28 -18.55 3.26 6.68
N GLY A 29 -18.14 3.53 5.44
CA GLY A 29 -18.65 4.64 4.63
C GLY A 29 -17.72 5.85 4.68
N ILE A 30 -17.80 6.68 3.63
CA ILE A 30 -17.01 7.91 3.49
C ILE A 30 -17.97 9.10 3.58
N ASP A 31 -18.27 9.49 4.81
CA ASP A 31 -19.26 10.54 5.15
C ASP A 31 -18.62 11.80 5.74
N SER A 32 -17.32 11.76 6.00
CA SER A 32 -16.58 12.76 6.75
C SER A 32 -15.21 13.04 6.14
N THR A 33 -14.66 14.23 6.41
CA THR A 33 -13.30 14.57 6.00
C THR A 33 -12.26 13.62 6.58
N THR A 34 -12.46 13.12 7.80
CA THR A 34 -11.58 12.11 8.42
C THR A 34 -11.55 10.80 7.63
N SER A 35 -12.72 10.25 7.28
CA SER A 35 -12.79 9.01 6.48
C SER A 35 -12.15 9.17 5.09
N LEU A 36 -12.36 10.33 4.45
CA LEU A 36 -11.70 10.68 3.19
C LEU A 36 -10.18 10.79 3.35
N SER A 37 -9.70 11.46 4.40
CA SER A 37 -8.27 11.58 4.68
C SER A 37 -7.62 10.21 4.89
N ILE A 38 -8.28 9.30 5.61
CA ILE A 38 -7.80 7.92 5.80
C ILE A 38 -7.64 7.22 4.44
N LEU A 39 -8.65 7.29 3.56
CA LEU A 39 -8.57 6.68 2.23
C LEU A 39 -7.42 7.28 1.41
N LEU A 40 -7.27 8.60 1.42
CA LEU A 40 -6.19 9.28 0.67
C LEU A 40 -4.81 8.93 1.21
N THR A 41 -4.64 8.83 2.54
CA THR A 41 -3.39 8.36 3.15
C THR A 41 -3.10 6.92 2.75
N LEU A 42 -4.09 6.03 2.81
CA LEU A 42 -3.94 4.65 2.36
C LEU A 42 -3.52 4.58 0.89
N LEU A 43 -4.14 5.37 0.03
CA LEU A 43 -3.78 5.45 -1.39
C LEU A 43 -2.36 5.96 -1.60
N ALA A 44 -1.94 7.00 -0.88
CA ALA A 44 -0.59 7.54 -0.97
C ALA A 44 0.46 6.51 -0.53
N VAL A 45 0.23 5.83 0.60
CA VAL A 45 1.09 4.75 1.09
C VAL A 45 1.16 3.61 0.08
N HIS A 46 0.03 3.26 -0.54
CA HIS A 46 -0.04 2.24 -1.58
C HIS A 46 0.83 2.58 -2.78
N MET A 47 0.72 3.80 -3.30
CA MET A 47 1.52 4.24 -4.45
C MET A 47 3.02 4.18 -4.13
N VAL A 48 3.42 4.63 -2.93
CA VAL A 48 4.81 4.53 -2.48
C VAL A 48 5.27 3.08 -2.39
N ALA A 49 4.43 2.18 -1.85
CA ALA A 49 4.72 0.76 -1.78
C ALA A 49 4.91 0.13 -3.16
N LEU A 50 4.06 0.46 -4.14
CA LEU A 50 4.21 0.01 -5.53
C LEU A 50 5.52 0.50 -6.15
N VAL A 51 5.86 1.78 -5.98
CA VAL A 51 7.11 2.35 -6.51
C VAL A 51 8.33 1.66 -5.91
N ILE A 52 8.34 1.44 -4.59
CA ILE A 52 9.45 0.76 -3.91
C ILE A 52 9.52 -0.72 -4.29
N GLY A 53 8.37 -1.38 -4.40
CA GLY A 53 8.27 -2.81 -4.67
C GLY A 53 8.50 -3.22 -6.12
N HIS A 54 8.54 -2.27 -7.05
CA HIS A 54 8.59 -2.52 -8.49
C HIS A 54 9.77 -3.40 -8.91
N ASP A 55 10.92 -3.24 -8.25
CA ASP A 55 12.15 -3.98 -8.55
C ASP A 55 12.34 -5.24 -7.70
N TYR A 56 11.29 -5.72 -7.01
CA TYR A 56 11.38 -6.95 -6.22
C TYR A 56 11.71 -8.16 -7.11
N PRO A 57 12.87 -8.83 -6.94
CA PRO A 57 13.30 -9.88 -7.87
C PRO A 57 12.41 -11.11 -7.89
N GLY A 58 11.67 -11.40 -6.81
CA GLY A 58 10.75 -12.54 -6.72
C GLY A 58 9.43 -12.37 -7.49
N SER A 59 9.24 -11.23 -8.15
CA SER A 59 8.04 -10.92 -8.95
C SER A 59 8.25 -11.06 -10.48
N ARG A 60 9.47 -11.33 -10.92
CA ARG A 60 9.86 -11.58 -12.32
C ARG A 60 10.01 -13.07 -12.58
#